data_AF-A0A2V9LUF1-F1
#
_entry.id   AF-A0A2V9LUF1-F1
#
_cell.length_a   1.000
_cell.length_b   1.000
_cell.length_c   1.000
_cell.angle_alpha   90.00
_cell.angle_beta   90.00
_cell.angle_gamma   90.00
#
_symmetry.space_group_name_H-M   'P 1'
#
loop_
_entity.id
_entity.type
_entity.pdbx_description
1 polymer ?
#
loop_
_entity_poly.entity_id
_entity_poly.type
_entity_poly.pdbx_seq_one_letter_code
_entity_poly.pdbx_strand_id
1 'polypeptide(L)'
;MGSVNCRHQDGGKAGRPSRAHVSSLIPQASYDDIETICRSFPDLPIVLLQPPYNSQQALLTLAQRHKNFYFSMPIYGLFRELENTARMIGADRMLFGSNMPVHDPSLGIGMILYAELNDRDKQLMAGGNLARLLESVQ
;
A
#
# COMPACT_ATOMS: atom_id res chain seq x y z
N MET A 1 -13.54 -59.12 -24.35
CA MET A 1 -14.65 -59.08 -23.37
C MET A 1 -14.05 -58.95 -21.98
N GLY A 2 -14.44 -58.07 -21.07
CA GLY A 2 -15.50 -57.07 -21.01
C GLY A 2 -15.48 -56.41 -19.62
N SER A 3 -15.88 -55.14 -19.57
CA SER A 3 -16.76 -54.48 -18.58
C SER A 3 -16.41 -54.55 -17.06
N VAL A 4 -16.06 -53.44 -16.39
CA VAL A 4 -16.90 -52.35 -15.79
C VAL A 4 -17.40 -52.66 -14.35
N ASN A 5 -16.79 -51.95 -13.37
CA ASN A 5 -17.35 -51.09 -12.30
C ASN A 5 -18.22 -51.65 -11.14
N CYS A 6 -17.92 -51.30 -9.87
CA CYS A 6 -18.64 -50.28 -9.04
C CYS A 6 -18.44 -50.35 -7.49
N ARG A 7 -18.50 -49.14 -6.86
CA ARG A 7 -18.74 -48.71 -5.44
C ARG A 7 -17.51 -48.36 -4.58
N HIS A 8 -17.23 -47.06 -4.29
CA HIS A 8 -17.72 -46.18 -3.17
C HIS A 8 -17.16 -46.62 -1.80
N GLN A 9 -16.49 -45.83 -0.93
CA GLN A 9 -16.55 -44.42 -0.45
C GLN A 9 -15.24 -44.18 0.37
N ASP A 10 -14.50 -43.06 0.31
CA ASP A 10 -14.61 -41.75 0.99
C ASP A 10 -13.42 -41.47 1.95
N GLY A 11 -12.99 -40.20 1.96
CA GLY A 11 -12.58 -39.52 3.19
C GLY A 11 -11.08 -39.36 3.48
N GLY A 12 -10.54 -38.17 3.20
CA GLY A 12 -9.34 -37.68 3.90
C GLY A 12 -8.35 -36.87 3.06
N LYS A 13 -8.76 -35.72 2.51
CA LYS A 13 -7.78 -34.74 1.99
C LYS A 13 -7.10 -34.04 3.17
N ALA A 14 -5.81 -34.31 3.33
CA ALA A 14 -4.93 -33.61 4.26
C ALA A 14 -4.97 -32.09 4.00
N GLY A 15 -5.53 -31.35 4.95
CA GLY A 15 -5.59 -29.89 4.91
C GLY A 15 -4.20 -29.29 5.14
N ARG A 16 -3.74 -28.48 4.19
CA ARG A 16 -2.63 -27.55 4.40
C ARG A 16 -3.02 -26.59 5.54
N PRO A 17 -2.12 -26.27 6.49
CA PRO A 17 -2.44 -25.31 7.53
C PRO A 17 -2.67 -23.94 6.89
N SER A 18 -3.91 -23.45 6.97
CA SER A 18 -4.24 -22.07 6.66
C SER A 18 -3.53 -21.19 7.67
N ARG A 19 -2.56 -20.41 7.17
CA ARG A 19 -1.82 -19.42 7.96
C ARG A 19 -2.85 -18.40 8.45
N ALA A 20 -3.21 -18.48 9.73
CA ALA A 20 -4.07 -17.49 10.35
C ALA A 20 -3.32 -16.15 10.35
N HIS A 21 -3.66 -15.27 9.41
CA HIS A 21 -3.35 -13.87 9.54
C HIS A 21 -4.10 -13.38 10.79
N VAL A 22 -3.36 -12.84 11.75
CA VAL A 22 -3.96 -12.08 12.85
C VAL A 22 -4.53 -10.82 12.22
N SER A 23 -5.76 -10.92 11.73
CA SER A 23 -6.53 -9.79 11.23
C SER A 23 -6.81 -8.88 12.43
N SER A 24 -6.55 -7.59 12.30
CA SER A 24 -7.19 -6.60 13.15
C SER A 24 -8.69 -6.90 13.19
N LEU A 25 -9.32 -6.82 14.36
CA LEU A 25 -10.76 -7.07 14.55
C LEU A 25 -11.67 -6.05 13.82
N ILE A 26 -11.05 -5.09 13.12
CA ILE A 26 -11.71 -4.04 12.34
C ILE A 26 -11.69 -4.47 10.87
N PRO A 27 -12.85 -4.48 10.17
CA PRO A 27 -12.89 -4.67 8.72
C PRO A 27 -12.02 -3.62 8.03
N GLN A 28 -11.01 -4.08 7.30
CA GLN A 28 -10.17 -3.23 6.46
C GLN A 28 -10.71 -3.29 5.04
N ALA A 29 -10.72 -2.14 4.33
CA ALA A 29 -11.00 -2.14 2.91
C ALA A 29 -9.97 -3.02 2.18
N SER A 30 -10.45 -3.90 1.30
CA SER A 30 -9.54 -4.68 0.45
C SER A 30 -8.94 -3.79 -0.64
N TYR A 31 -7.83 -4.22 -1.24
CA TYR A 31 -7.27 -3.50 -2.39
C TYR A 31 -8.22 -3.47 -3.59
N ASP A 32 -9.10 -4.45 -3.74
CA ASP A 32 -10.12 -4.48 -4.79
C ASP A 32 -11.22 -3.43 -4.55
N ASP A 33 -11.57 -3.18 -3.28
CA ASP A 33 -12.49 -2.09 -2.90
C ASP A 33 -11.87 -0.73 -3.22
N ILE A 34 -10.57 -0.57 -2.90
CA ILE A 34 -9.81 0.65 -3.19
C ILE A 34 -9.71 0.87 -4.71
N GLU A 35 -9.40 -0.17 -5.49
CA GLU A 35 -9.37 -0.10 -6.96
C GLU A 35 -10.74 0.34 -7.52
N THR A 36 -11.82 -0.23 -6.97
CA THR A 36 -13.18 0.13 -7.37
C THR A 36 -13.48 1.60 -7.12
N ILE A 37 -13.14 2.12 -5.94
CA ILE A 37 -13.31 3.54 -5.60
C ILE A 37 -12.47 4.43 -6.53
N CYS A 38 -11.19 4.10 -6.74
CA CYS A 38 -10.30 4.89 -7.59
C CYS A 38 -10.82 4.97 -9.03
N ARG A 39 -11.40 3.87 -9.55
CA ARG A 39 -12.01 3.81 -10.88
C ARG A 39 -13.33 4.56 -10.96
N SER A 40 -14.15 4.50 -9.92
CA SER A 40 -15.47 5.17 -9.88
C SER A 40 -15.36 6.68 -9.73
N PHE A 41 -14.31 7.18 -9.07
CA PHE A 41 -14.11 8.61 -8.81
C PHE A 41 -12.72 9.07 -9.25
N PRO A 42 -12.42 9.09 -10.56
CA PRO A 42 -11.07 9.34 -11.09
C PRO A 42 -10.51 10.73 -10.75
N ASP A 43 -11.37 11.70 -10.45
CA ASP A 43 -10.97 13.08 -10.10
C ASP A 43 -10.86 13.30 -8.58
N LEU A 44 -11.33 12.36 -7.76
CA LEU A 44 -11.25 12.45 -6.30
C LEU A 44 -9.92 11.86 -5.82
N PRO A 45 -9.05 12.64 -5.14
CA PRO A 45 -7.85 12.09 -4.53
C PRO A 45 -8.19 11.10 -3.41
N ILE A 46 -7.67 9.88 -3.50
CA ILE A 46 -7.84 8.82 -2.51
C ILE A 46 -6.49 8.60 -1.82
N VAL A 47 -6.47 8.72 -0.49
CA VAL A 47 -5.24 8.53 0.31
C VAL A 47 -5.39 7.31 1.21
N LEU A 48 -4.58 6.28 1.00
CA LEU A 48 -4.46 5.15 1.92
C LEU A 48 -3.44 5.47 3.02
N LEU A 49 -3.91 5.48 4.28
CA LEU A 49 -3.07 5.70 5.44
C LEU A 49 -2.63 4.37 6.06
N GLN A 50 -1.41 4.35 6.60
CA GLN A 50 -0.85 3.21 7.33
C GLN A 50 -0.94 1.86 6.59
N PRO A 51 -0.46 1.79 5.34
CA PRO A 51 -0.52 0.55 4.60
C PRO A 51 0.32 -0.54 5.30
N PRO A 52 -0.12 -1.82 5.28
CA PRO A 52 0.64 -2.92 5.88
C PRO A 52 2.07 -3.02 5.32
N TYR A 53 3.05 -3.38 6.15
CA TYR A 53 4.47 -3.42 5.75
C TYR A 53 4.76 -4.30 4.52
N ASN A 54 3.95 -5.32 4.28
CA ASN A 54 4.11 -6.29 3.18
C ASN A 54 3.24 -5.95 1.95
N SER A 55 2.68 -4.76 1.89
CA SER A 55 1.73 -4.37 0.82
C SER A 55 2.34 -3.60 -0.35
N GLN A 56 3.64 -3.32 -0.32
CA GLN A 56 4.32 -2.45 -1.29
C GLN A 56 3.95 -2.76 -2.75
N GLN A 57 3.98 -4.03 -3.16
CA GLN A 57 3.63 -4.41 -4.54
C GLN A 57 2.18 -4.02 -4.92
N ALA A 58 1.22 -4.22 -4.01
CA ALA A 58 -0.17 -3.85 -4.24
C ALA A 58 -0.33 -2.32 -4.33
N LEU A 59 0.32 -1.57 -3.45
CA LEU A 59 0.30 -0.11 -3.47
C LEU A 59 0.85 0.47 -4.77
N LEU A 60 2.00 -0.05 -5.22
CA LEU A 60 2.64 0.38 -6.48
C LEU A 60 1.76 0.05 -7.67
N THR A 61 1.17 -1.14 -7.70
CA THR A 61 0.25 -1.55 -8.77
C THR A 61 -0.94 -0.60 -8.86
N LEU A 62 -1.57 -0.25 -7.72
CA LEU A 62 -2.66 0.72 -7.67
C LEU A 62 -2.21 2.12 -8.10
N ALA A 63 -1.08 2.61 -7.59
CA ALA A 63 -0.57 3.95 -7.91
C ALA A 63 -0.19 4.11 -9.38
N GLN A 64 0.30 3.05 -10.03
CA GLN A 64 0.59 3.04 -11.47
C GLN A 64 -0.69 3.04 -12.32
N ARG A 65 -1.74 2.37 -11.87
CA ARG A 65 -3.02 2.27 -12.60
C ARG A 65 -3.91 3.49 -12.41
N HIS A 66 -3.85 4.12 -11.25
CA HIS A 66 -4.77 5.18 -10.83
C HIS A 66 -4.01 6.44 -10.43
N LYS A 67 -4.15 7.52 -11.20
CA LYS A 67 -3.47 8.80 -10.94
C LYS A 67 -3.98 9.52 -9.69
N ASN A 68 -5.18 9.20 -9.25
CA ASN A 68 -5.82 9.74 -8.06
C ASN A 68 -5.52 8.97 -6.77
N PHE A 69 -4.74 7.87 -6.84
CA PHE A 69 -4.40 7.08 -5.65
C PHE A 69 -3.08 7.53 -5.00
N TYR A 70 -3.10 7.79 -3.71
CA TYR A 70 -1.93 8.18 -2.92
C TYR A 70 -1.85 7.31 -1.68
N PHE A 71 -0.68 7.23 -1.07
CA PHE A 71 -0.51 6.52 0.19
C PHE A 71 0.51 7.20 1.09
N SER A 72 0.30 7.07 2.41
CA SER A 72 1.30 7.47 3.38
C SER A 72 2.49 6.52 3.29
N MET A 73 3.70 7.06 3.24
CA MET A 73 4.92 6.27 3.18
C MET A 73 5.07 5.37 4.42
N PRO A 74 5.55 4.14 4.24
CA PRO A 74 5.83 3.24 5.36
C PRO A 74 7.04 3.75 6.18
N ILE A 75 6.91 3.79 7.50
CA ILE A 75 8.02 4.14 8.42
C ILE A 75 8.63 2.85 9.00
N TYR A 76 9.05 1.94 8.13
CA TYR A 76 9.63 0.64 8.53
C TYR A 76 11.15 0.56 8.26
N GLY A 77 11.78 1.62 7.74
CA GLY A 77 13.23 1.67 7.53
C GLY A 77 13.76 0.68 6.49
N LEU A 78 12.96 0.32 5.50
CA LEU A 78 13.38 -0.57 4.42
C LEU A 78 14.47 0.10 3.56
N PHE A 79 15.47 -0.69 3.16
CA PHE A 79 16.64 -0.17 2.43
C PHE A 79 16.25 0.46 1.10
N ARG A 80 16.56 1.75 0.95
CA ARG A 80 16.30 2.58 -0.24
C ARG A 80 14.84 2.59 -0.70
N GLU A 81 13.93 2.43 0.24
CA GLU A 81 12.50 2.29 -0.06
C GLU A 81 11.91 3.52 -0.74
N LEU A 82 12.31 4.72 -0.30
CA LEU A 82 11.82 5.97 -0.84
C LEU A 82 12.32 6.16 -2.28
N GLU A 83 13.59 5.86 -2.54
CA GLU A 83 14.24 5.96 -3.83
C GLU A 83 13.64 4.97 -4.82
N ASN A 84 13.43 3.72 -4.40
CA ASN A 84 12.85 2.69 -5.24
C ASN A 84 11.40 3.02 -5.59
N THR A 85 10.61 3.46 -4.60
CA THR A 85 9.21 3.86 -4.82
C THR A 85 9.14 5.09 -5.75
N ALA A 86 9.91 6.14 -5.47
CA ALA A 86 9.94 7.35 -6.30
C ALA A 86 10.37 7.06 -7.74
N ARG A 87 11.31 6.12 -7.95
CA ARG A 87 11.71 5.69 -9.31
C ARG A 87 10.56 5.05 -10.09
N MET A 88 9.64 4.37 -9.41
CA MET A 88 8.54 3.64 -10.04
C MET A 88 7.29 4.48 -10.29
N ILE A 89 6.95 5.39 -9.38
CA ILE A 89 5.69 6.16 -9.43
C ILE A 89 5.84 7.67 -9.31
N GLY A 90 7.07 8.17 -9.12
CA GLY A 90 7.34 9.58 -8.86
C GLY A 90 7.27 9.94 -7.38
N ALA A 91 8.12 10.88 -6.96
CA ALA A 91 8.11 11.41 -5.60
C ALA A 91 6.84 12.21 -5.28
N ASP A 92 6.15 12.73 -6.30
CA ASP A 92 4.91 13.50 -6.19
C ASP A 92 3.69 12.67 -5.74
N ARG A 93 3.84 11.34 -5.66
CA ARG A 93 2.79 10.40 -5.25
C ARG A 93 2.94 9.89 -3.82
N MET A 94 4.00 10.29 -3.13
CA MET A 94 4.34 9.80 -1.79
C MET A 94 4.03 10.85 -0.72
N LEU A 95 3.37 10.46 0.36
CA LEU A 95 2.98 11.36 1.44
C LEU A 95 3.67 10.99 2.75
N PHE A 96 4.27 11.98 3.44
CA PHE A 96 4.72 11.80 4.81
C PHE A 96 3.51 11.61 5.75
N GLY A 97 3.59 10.59 6.62
CA GLY A 97 2.62 10.39 7.69
C GLY A 97 3.28 9.69 8.87
N SER A 98 3.44 10.39 9.99
CA SER A 98 4.18 9.90 11.17
C SER A 98 3.47 8.80 11.95
N ASN A 99 2.14 8.69 11.82
CA ASN A 99 1.31 7.85 12.68
C ASN A 99 1.55 8.11 14.20
N MET A 100 1.79 9.37 14.56
CA MET A 100 1.80 9.75 15.97
C MET A 100 0.42 9.50 16.60
N PRO A 101 0.38 9.03 17.87
CA PRO A 101 1.50 8.85 18.80
C PRO A 101 2.16 7.46 18.76
N VAL A 102 1.76 6.57 17.84
CA VAL A 102 2.24 5.18 17.79
C VAL A 102 3.70 5.08 17.38
N HIS A 103 4.16 5.99 16.51
CA HIS A 103 5.56 6.07 16.10
C HIS A 103 6.12 7.48 16.32
N ASP A 104 7.41 7.52 16.65
CA ASP A 104 8.18 8.76 16.70
C ASP A 104 8.40 9.30 15.27
N PRO A 105 8.09 10.58 14.99
CA PRO A 105 8.19 11.13 13.65
C PRO A 105 9.64 11.22 13.15
N SER A 106 10.64 11.20 14.04
CA SER A 106 12.05 11.38 13.71
C SER A 106 12.56 10.29 12.77
N LEU A 107 12.02 9.07 12.86
CA LEU A 107 12.40 7.98 11.95
C LEU A 107 11.98 8.31 10.51
N GLY A 108 10.73 8.70 10.29
CA GLY A 108 10.24 9.05 8.95
C GLY A 108 10.91 10.32 8.41
N ILE A 109 11.14 11.32 9.26
CA ILE A 109 11.88 12.53 8.89
C ILE A 109 13.32 12.17 8.50
N GLY A 110 13.99 11.33 9.28
CA GLY A 110 15.33 10.83 8.98
C GLY A 110 15.39 10.10 7.64
N MET A 111 14.41 9.23 7.36
CA MET A 111 14.34 8.54 6.07
C MET A 111 14.31 9.53 4.89
N ILE A 112 13.51 10.60 4.97
CA ILE A 112 13.45 11.61 3.90
C ILE A 112 14.76 12.40 3.80
N LEU A 113 15.30 12.85 4.94
CA LEU A 113 16.52 13.67 4.98
C LEU A 113 17.72 12.93 4.36
N TYR A 114 17.88 11.64 4.69
CA TYR A 114 19.00 10.81 4.25
C TYR A 114 18.75 10.06 2.93
N ALA A 115 17.56 10.16 2.33
CA ALA A 115 17.30 9.56 1.03
C ALA A 115 18.25 10.10 -0.05
N GLU A 116 18.69 9.25 -0.97
CA GLU A 116 19.47 9.64 -2.16
C GLU A 116 18.56 10.20 -3.27
N LEU A 117 17.77 11.22 -2.90
CA LEU A 117 16.87 11.95 -3.78
C LEU A 117 17.32 13.42 -3.88
N ASN A 118 16.92 14.10 -4.95
CA ASN A 118 17.14 15.54 -5.06
C ASN A 118 16.27 16.31 -4.04
N ASP A 119 16.65 17.54 -3.74
CA ASP A 119 15.98 18.34 -2.69
C ASP A 119 14.51 18.61 -3.00
N ARG A 120 14.15 18.77 -4.28
CA ARG A 120 12.76 18.97 -4.70
C ARG A 120 11.90 17.77 -4.33
N ASP A 121 12.36 16.56 -4.61
CA ASP A 121 11.63 15.33 -4.29
C ASP A 121 11.48 15.15 -2.78
N LYS A 122 12.53 15.44 -2.00
CA LYS A 122 12.46 15.44 -0.53
C LYS A 122 11.42 16.42 0.00
N GLN A 123 11.39 17.65 -0.52
CA GLN A 123 10.42 18.67 -0.12
C GLN A 123 8.98 18.28 -0.48
N LEU A 124 8.77 17.67 -1.65
CA LEU A 124 7.47 17.14 -2.05
C LEU A 124 6.99 16.07 -1.06
N MET A 125 7.83 15.08 -0.75
CA MET A 125 7.51 14.01 0.20
C MET A 125 7.22 14.52 1.61
N ALA A 126 8.03 15.46 2.10
CA ALA A 126 7.95 15.98 3.47
C ALA A 126 6.65 16.74 3.76
N GLY A 127 5.98 17.28 2.73
CA GLY A 127 4.72 17.98 2.91
C GLY A 127 4.17 18.66 1.67
N GLY A 128 5.00 18.94 0.66
CA GLY A 128 4.55 19.62 -0.56
C GLY A 128 3.44 18.89 -1.31
N ASN A 129 3.47 17.55 -1.32
CA ASN A 129 2.42 16.75 -1.96
C ASN A 129 1.08 16.87 -1.22
N LEU A 130 1.08 16.79 0.12
CA LEU A 130 -0.14 16.93 0.89
C LEU A 130 -0.72 18.34 0.76
N ALA A 131 0.12 19.38 0.78
CA ALA A 131 -0.32 20.76 0.57
C ALA A 131 -1.03 20.93 -0.78
N ARG A 132 -0.41 20.44 -1.87
CA ARG A 132 -1.01 20.47 -3.22
C ARG A 132 -2.34 19.71 -3.30
N LEU A 133 -2.45 18.58 -2.61
CA LEU A 133 -3.69 17.81 -2.56
C LEU A 133 -4.78 18.59 -1.84
N LEU A 134 -4.48 19.21 -0.70
CA LEU A 134 -5.46 19.98 0.07
C LEU A 134 -5.97 21.20 -0.70
N GLU A 135 -5.13 21.86 -1.50
CA GLU A 135 -5.53 22.96 -2.38
C GLU A 135 -6.47 22.49 -3.51
N SER A 136 -6.40 21.22 -3.91
CA SER A 136 -7.21 20.70 -5.03
C SER A 136 -8.66 20.33 -4.65
N VAL A 137 -9.00 20.31 -3.36
CA VAL A 137 -10.30 19.83 -2.85
C VAL A 137 -11.15 20.97 -2.25
N GLN A 138 -10.82 22.23 -2.56
CA GLN A 138 -11.51 23.43 -2.06
C GLN A 138 -12.65 23.91 -2.96
#